data_AF-A0A2M7QD11-F1
#
_entry.id   AF-A0A2M7QD11-F1
#
_cell.length_a   1.000
_cell.length_b   1.000
_cell.length_c   1.000
_cell.angle_alpha   90.00
_cell.angle_beta   90.00
_cell.angle_gamma   90.00
#
_symmetry.space_group_name_H-M   'P 1'
#
loop_
_entity.id
_entity.type
_entity.pdbx_description
1 polymer ?
#
loop_
_entity_poly.entity_id
_entity_poly.type
_entity_poly.pdbx_seq_one_letter_code
_entity_poly.pdbx_strand_id
1 'polypeptide(L)'
;ILAASASWQSQPLLVIAIGYLAYYLFDTFWRNKDQAHQYKPVTLFNSIISILLILAIPYLYNLTVFGVWSPWTKLQNIWTQYYGFGIQNISIFKLYEQFFDLNMGLFWYSPVIFIIGLATAVHLIIQKKAQTIFILSLFVATAFFYQTNPAWHYGTAGFGPTRHILFFLPLLIYFFIHQKYNHMKNAILITSIWMISQGYILYFNGFLCPNFLNVLQHSPFSNYILSNYPTLYNPTPEIFIDRTNHTDLDHPTTAVYKVNGICKKAYVLIQDKEKVMQDCGYIPQTYAGKFTSNMIAETDRVYSYTGFYI
;
A
#
# COMPACT_ATOMS: atom_id res chain seq x y z
N ILE A 1 -19.57 2.19 9.79
CA ILE A 1 -19.24 0.75 9.79
C ILE A 1 -19.38 0.17 8.38
N LEU A 2 -20.57 0.12 7.77
CA LEU A 2 -20.76 -0.41 6.42
C LEU A 2 -19.91 0.28 5.33
N ALA A 3 -19.72 1.60 5.39
CA ALA A 3 -18.82 2.31 4.48
C ALA A 3 -17.32 1.98 4.71
N ALA A 4 -16.93 1.66 5.94
CA ALA A 4 -15.56 1.22 6.28
C ALA A 4 -15.34 -0.26 5.90
N SER A 5 -16.37 -1.09 6.00
CA SER A 5 -16.38 -2.47 5.49
C SER A 5 -16.44 -2.51 3.96
N ALA A 6 -17.09 -1.52 3.34
CA ALA A 6 -17.09 -1.32 1.90
C ALA A 6 -15.74 -0.77 1.41
N SER A 7 -15.03 0.06 2.18
CA SER A 7 -13.67 0.47 1.80
C SER A 7 -12.65 -0.68 1.89
N TRP A 8 -12.98 -1.77 2.59
CA TRP A 8 -12.30 -3.07 2.57
C TRP A 8 -12.62 -3.91 1.32
N GLN A 9 -13.07 -3.28 0.23
CA GLN A 9 -13.32 -3.74 -1.16
C GLN A 9 -12.13 -4.44 -1.87
N SER A 10 -11.30 -5.12 -1.10
CA SER A 10 -9.99 -5.57 -1.52
C SER A 10 -10.05 -7.06 -1.89
N GLN A 11 -9.55 -7.38 -3.09
CA GLN A 11 -9.11 -8.74 -3.43
C GLN A 11 -8.36 -9.42 -2.27
N PRO A 12 -7.56 -8.68 -1.46
CA PRO A 12 -7.01 -9.17 -0.20
C PRO A 12 -7.96 -9.86 0.76
N LEU A 13 -9.15 -9.31 1.04
CA LEU A 13 -10.09 -9.91 1.99
C LEU A 13 -10.50 -11.33 1.53
N LEU A 14 -10.82 -11.46 0.24
CA LEU A 14 -11.25 -12.72 -0.34
C LEU A 14 -10.10 -13.74 -0.37
N VAL A 15 -8.90 -13.33 -0.77
CA VAL A 15 -7.72 -14.19 -0.78
C VAL A 15 -7.35 -14.65 0.64
N ILE A 16 -7.36 -13.75 1.62
CA ILE A 16 -7.04 -14.06 3.02
C ILE A 16 -8.10 -15.00 3.60
N ALA A 17 -9.39 -14.74 3.37
CA ALA A 17 -10.46 -15.57 3.88
C ALA A 17 -10.46 -16.99 3.27
N ILE A 18 -10.28 -17.10 1.95
CA ILE A 18 -10.16 -18.40 1.26
C ILE A 18 -8.91 -19.13 1.72
N GLY A 19 -7.76 -18.44 1.80
CA GLY A 19 -6.52 -19.06 2.25
C GLY A 19 -6.60 -19.53 3.69
N TYR A 20 -7.23 -18.77 4.58
CA TYR A 20 -7.48 -19.18 5.96
C TYR A 20 -8.42 -20.38 6.03
N LEU A 21 -9.51 -20.39 5.24
CA LEU A 21 -10.42 -21.52 5.16
C LEU A 21 -9.70 -22.79 4.65
N ALA A 22 -8.87 -22.65 3.62
CA ALA A 22 -8.07 -23.75 3.09
C ALA A 22 -7.10 -24.32 4.14
N TYR A 23 -6.43 -23.45 4.89
CA TYR A 23 -5.58 -23.88 6.01
C TYR A 23 -6.38 -24.60 7.10
N TYR A 24 -7.54 -24.05 7.49
CA TYR A 24 -8.39 -24.65 8.50
C TYR A 24 -8.87 -26.05 8.09
N LEU A 25 -9.30 -26.21 6.83
CA LEU A 25 -9.67 -27.51 6.27
C LEU A 25 -8.48 -28.48 6.25
N PHE A 26 -7.31 -28.02 5.83
CA PHE A 26 -6.09 -28.84 5.80
C PHE A 26 -5.70 -29.30 7.21
N ASP A 27 -5.67 -28.41 8.19
CA ASP A 27 -5.31 -28.74 9.58
C ASP A 27 -6.32 -29.72 10.19
N THR A 28 -7.61 -29.51 9.94
CA THR A 28 -8.71 -30.36 10.45
C THR A 28 -8.70 -31.77 9.84
N PHE A 29 -8.63 -31.89 8.51
CA PHE A 29 -8.80 -33.18 7.83
C PHE A 29 -7.50 -33.92 7.57
N TRP A 30 -6.38 -33.21 7.40
CA TRP A 30 -5.13 -33.82 7.01
C TRP A 30 -4.19 -34.05 8.19
N ARG A 31 -4.06 -33.06 9.06
CA ARG A 31 -3.08 -33.08 10.16
C ARG A 31 -3.61 -33.78 11.41
N ASN A 32 -4.88 -33.57 11.74
CA ASN A 32 -5.52 -34.15 12.93
C ASN A 32 -6.57 -35.21 12.54
N LYS A 33 -6.18 -36.22 11.76
CA LYS A 33 -7.10 -37.29 11.30
C LYS A 33 -7.88 -37.95 12.45
N ASP A 34 -7.25 -38.11 13.62
CA ASP A 34 -7.89 -38.71 14.80
C ASP A 34 -8.98 -37.82 15.43
N GLN A 35 -8.89 -36.49 15.25
CA GLN A 35 -9.92 -35.54 15.70
C GLN A 35 -10.91 -35.17 14.60
N ALA A 36 -10.64 -35.51 13.34
CA ALA A 36 -11.53 -35.20 12.22
C ALA A 36 -12.94 -35.78 12.39
N HIS A 37 -13.07 -36.93 13.06
CA HIS A 37 -14.37 -37.53 13.42
C HIS A 37 -15.16 -36.73 14.48
N GLN A 38 -14.48 -35.89 15.26
CA GLN A 38 -15.08 -35.08 16.32
C GLN A 38 -15.68 -33.77 15.80
N TYR A 39 -15.25 -33.31 14.61
CA TYR A 39 -15.82 -32.14 13.97
C TYR A 39 -17.17 -32.48 13.35
N LYS A 40 -18.24 -31.94 13.94
CA LYS A 40 -19.58 -32.08 13.38
C LYS A 40 -19.61 -31.38 12.02
N PRO A 41 -20.08 -32.04 10.94
CA PRO A 41 -20.18 -31.41 9.62
C PRO A 41 -20.99 -30.10 9.65
N VAL A 42 -21.91 -29.98 10.62
CA VAL A 42 -22.68 -28.78 10.91
C VAL A 42 -21.80 -27.59 11.32
N THR A 43 -20.80 -27.76 12.21
CA THR A 43 -19.94 -26.64 12.63
C THR A 43 -19.03 -26.17 11.50
N LEU A 44 -18.56 -27.10 10.67
CA LEU A 44 -17.78 -26.75 9.47
C LEU A 44 -18.63 -25.97 8.46
N PHE A 45 -19.83 -26.48 8.15
CA PHE A 45 -20.78 -25.83 7.27
C PHE A 45 -21.12 -24.41 7.75
N ASN A 46 -21.44 -24.26 9.04
CA ASN A 46 -21.73 -22.96 9.64
C ASN A 46 -20.55 -21.98 9.53
N SER A 47 -19.31 -22.47 9.70
CA SER A 47 -18.11 -21.64 9.57
C SER A 47 -17.91 -21.15 8.12
N ILE A 48 -18.09 -22.04 7.14
CA ILE A 48 -18.00 -21.70 5.71
C ILE A 48 -19.07 -20.68 5.34
N ILE A 49 -20.32 -20.92 5.71
CA ILE A 49 -21.44 -20.01 5.43
C ILE A 49 -21.21 -18.65 6.09
N SER A 50 -20.72 -18.62 7.33
CA SER A 50 -20.42 -17.36 8.03
C SER A 50 -19.34 -16.55 7.31
N ILE A 51 -18.27 -17.20 6.85
CA ILE A 51 -17.21 -16.53 6.07
C ILE A 51 -17.78 -15.99 4.75
N LEU A 52 -18.55 -16.81 4.01
CA LEU A 52 -19.16 -16.39 2.75
C LEU A 52 -20.12 -15.21 2.91
N LEU A 53 -20.93 -15.21 3.99
CA LEU A 53 -21.82 -14.09 4.30
C LEU A 53 -21.03 -12.80 4.58
N ILE A 54 -19.96 -12.87 5.37
CA ILE A 54 -19.09 -11.72 5.64
C ILE A 54 -18.44 -11.22 4.35
N LEU A 55 -17.93 -12.13 3.52
CA LEU A 55 -17.34 -11.80 2.23
C LEU A 55 -18.34 -11.20 1.24
N ALA A 56 -19.63 -11.55 1.33
CA ALA A 56 -20.65 -11.02 0.43
C ALA A 56 -21.02 -9.56 0.74
N ILE A 57 -20.83 -9.08 1.98
CA ILE A 57 -21.26 -7.73 2.41
C ILE A 57 -20.71 -6.61 1.49
N PRO A 58 -19.40 -6.53 1.19
CA PRO A 58 -18.87 -5.47 0.33
C PRO A 58 -19.44 -5.55 -1.10
N TYR A 59 -19.63 -6.75 -1.65
CA TYR A 59 -20.15 -6.95 -3.00
C TYR A 59 -21.63 -6.57 -3.11
N LEU A 60 -22.44 -6.95 -2.12
CA LEU A 60 -23.84 -6.56 -2.03
C LEU A 60 -23.99 -5.05 -1.89
N TYR A 61 -23.17 -4.42 -1.04
CA TYR A 61 -23.11 -2.97 -0.92
C TYR A 61 -22.76 -2.29 -2.26
N ASN A 62 -21.80 -2.84 -3.01
CA ASN A 62 -21.43 -2.27 -4.30
C ASN A 62 -22.54 -2.38 -5.33
N LEU A 63 -23.22 -3.53 -5.34
CA LEU A 63 -24.34 -3.74 -6.24
C LEU A 63 -25.49 -2.77 -5.93
N THR A 64 -25.77 -2.51 -4.64
CA THR A 64 -26.85 -1.58 -4.24
C THR A 64 -26.48 -0.11 -4.46
N VAL A 65 -25.24 0.29 -4.19
CA VAL A 65 -24.83 1.72 -4.26
C VAL A 65 -24.31 2.11 -5.64
N PHE A 66 -23.49 1.26 -6.27
CA PHE A 66 -22.84 1.55 -7.55
C PHE A 66 -23.48 0.80 -8.73
N GLY A 67 -24.40 -0.13 -8.49
CA GLY A 67 -25.01 -0.96 -9.55
C GLY A 67 -24.04 -1.95 -10.20
N VAL A 68 -22.89 -2.23 -9.56
CA VAL A 68 -21.87 -3.17 -10.05
C VAL A 68 -21.28 -3.96 -8.89
N TRP A 69 -20.87 -5.21 -9.13
CA TRP A 69 -20.23 -6.06 -8.12
C TRP A 69 -18.93 -5.46 -7.58
N SER A 70 -18.21 -4.76 -8.45
CA SER A 70 -16.95 -4.11 -8.10
C SER A 70 -16.92 -2.72 -8.72
N PRO A 71 -16.73 -1.65 -7.94
CA PRO A 71 -16.66 -0.30 -8.49
C PRO A 71 -15.44 -0.11 -9.39
N TRP A 72 -14.44 -0.99 -9.33
CA TRP A 72 -13.28 -1.00 -10.24
C TRP A 72 -13.66 -1.12 -11.72
N THR A 73 -14.84 -1.67 -12.04
CA THR A 73 -15.31 -1.70 -13.44
C THR A 73 -15.82 -0.34 -13.92
N LYS A 74 -16.13 0.58 -13.01
CA LYS A 74 -16.61 1.95 -13.30
C LYS A 74 -15.56 3.02 -12.96
N LEU A 75 -14.73 2.79 -11.96
CA LEU A 75 -13.63 3.66 -11.54
C LEU A 75 -12.43 3.41 -12.45
N GLN A 76 -12.47 3.99 -13.64
CA GLN A 76 -11.35 4.01 -14.57
C GLN A 76 -10.59 5.33 -14.42
N ASN A 77 -9.43 5.30 -13.78
CA ASN A 77 -8.44 6.36 -13.92
C ASN A 77 -7.43 5.97 -15.01
N ILE A 78 -6.53 6.88 -15.39
CA ILE A 78 -5.62 6.62 -16.51
C ILE A 78 -4.62 5.52 -16.25
N TRP A 79 -4.09 5.43 -15.03
CA TRP A 79 -3.23 4.29 -14.68
C TRP A 79 -3.98 2.97 -14.91
N THR A 80 -5.28 2.93 -14.62
CA THR A 80 -6.17 1.78 -14.91
C THR A 80 -6.49 1.60 -16.39
N GLN A 81 -6.66 2.66 -17.16
CA GLN A 81 -6.94 2.57 -18.60
C GLN A 81 -5.71 2.17 -19.42
N TYR A 82 -4.54 2.75 -19.10
CA TYR A 82 -3.30 2.53 -19.83
C TYR A 82 -2.60 1.23 -19.43
N TYR A 83 -2.47 0.99 -18.12
CA TYR A 83 -1.78 -0.19 -17.66
C TYR A 83 -2.72 -1.38 -17.50
N GLY A 84 -4.03 -1.16 -17.46
CA GLY A 84 -5.00 -2.21 -17.17
C GLY A 84 -4.79 -2.78 -15.76
N PHE A 85 -5.73 -3.61 -15.33
CA PHE A 85 -5.42 -4.55 -14.26
C PHE A 85 -4.56 -5.68 -14.83
N GLY A 86 -3.47 -6.03 -14.15
CA GLY A 86 -2.70 -7.20 -14.56
C GLY A 86 -1.34 -7.37 -13.90
N ILE A 87 -0.73 -8.50 -14.21
CA ILE A 87 0.55 -8.97 -13.65
C ILE A 87 1.69 -8.00 -14.01
N GLN A 88 1.57 -7.28 -15.12
CA GLN A 88 2.53 -6.25 -15.56
C GLN A 88 2.74 -5.12 -14.55
N ASN A 89 1.79 -4.89 -13.63
CA ASN A 89 1.89 -3.85 -12.61
C ASN A 89 2.63 -4.29 -11.35
N ILE A 90 2.89 -5.59 -11.21
CA ILE A 90 3.52 -6.18 -10.02
C ILE A 90 5.01 -5.81 -10.03
N SER A 91 5.51 -5.29 -8.91
CA SER A 91 6.91 -4.91 -8.74
C SER A 91 7.37 -5.06 -7.30
N ILE A 92 8.56 -5.63 -7.11
CA ILE A 92 9.22 -5.66 -5.79
C ILE A 92 9.38 -4.24 -5.24
N PHE A 93 9.61 -3.27 -6.11
CA PHE A 93 9.72 -1.88 -5.72
C PHE A 93 8.41 -1.33 -5.15
N LYS A 94 7.27 -1.62 -5.81
CA LYS A 94 5.94 -1.32 -5.27
C LYS A 94 5.68 -2.04 -3.94
N LEU A 95 6.10 -3.31 -3.81
CA LEU A 95 5.98 -4.00 -2.51
C LEU A 95 6.73 -3.25 -1.41
N TYR A 96 7.95 -2.79 -1.71
CA TYR A 96 8.73 -1.98 -0.79
C TYR A 96 8.03 -0.66 -0.44
N GLU A 97 7.47 0.05 -1.42
CA GLU A 97 6.76 1.31 -1.21
C GLU A 97 5.55 1.17 -0.27
N GLN A 98 4.79 0.07 -0.37
CA GLN A 98 3.67 -0.21 0.54
C GLN A 98 4.11 -0.18 2.01
N PHE A 99 5.33 -0.60 2.30
CA PHE A 99 5.86 -0.63 3.65
C PHE A 99 6.65 0.62 4.01
N PHE A 100 7.47 1.16 3.10
CA PHE A 100 8.55 2.09 3.44
C PHE A 100 8.52 3.42 2.67
N ASP A 101 7.60 3.62 1.73
CA ASP A 101 7.47 4.92 1.06
C ASP A 101 7.18 6.03 2.08
N LEU A 102 7.88 7.17 1.98
CA LEU A 102 7.78 8.27 2.95
C LEU A 102 6.40 8.94 2.96
N ASN A 103 5.64 8.81 1.87
CA ASN A 103 4.34 9.43 1.69
C ASN A 103 3.19 8.51 2.13
N MET A 104 3.29 7.20 1.89
CA MET A 104 2.19 6.25 2.10
C MET A 104 2.59 4.86 2.63
N GLY A 105 3.84 4.68 3.04
CA GLY A 105 4.34 3.42 3.58
C GLY A 105 3.87 3.16 5.01
N LEU A 106 3.44 1.92 5.32
CA LEU A 106 2.91 1.54 6.63
C LEU A 106 3.85 1.85 7.80
N PHE A 107 5.16 1.69 7.60
CA PHE A 107 6.17 1.88 8.63
C PHE A 107 6.10 3.28 9.27
N TRP A 108 5.96 4.33 8.46
CA TRP A 108 5.97 5.71 8.94
C TRP A 108 4.73 6.08 9.76
N TYR A 109 3.63 5.37 9.55
CA TYR A 109 2.35 5.61 10.24
C TYR A 109 2.09 4.61 11.38
N SER A 110 2.88 3.54 11.50
CA SER A 110 2.74 2.59 12.60
C SER A 110 4.06 1.95 13.00
N PRO A 111 5.12 2.73 13.30
CA PRO A 111 6.47 2.20 13.43
C PRO A 111 6.60 1.21 14.59
N VAL A 112 5.92 1.47 15.71
CA VAL A 112 5.97 0.60 16.90
C VAL A 112 5.32 -0.75 16.63
N ILE A 113 4.09 -0.76 16.10
CA ILE A 113 3.38 -1.99 15.73
C ILE A 113 4.14 -2.72 14.64
N PHE A 114 4.69 -1.99 13.67
CA PHE A 114 5.46 -2.56 12.57
C PHE A 114 6.72 -3.29 13.06
N ILE A 115 7.58 -2.61 13.83
CA ILE A 115 8.84 -3.17 14.32
C ILE A 115 8.59 -4.36 15.24
N ILE A 116 7.73 -4.20 16.25
CA ILE A 116 7.48 -5.26 17.23
C ILE A 116 6.71 -6.41 16.58
N GLY A 117 5.68 -6.12 15.77
CA GLY A 117 4.92 -7.13 15.05
C GLY A 117 5.79 -7.96 14.10
N LEU A 118 6.69 -7.31 13.35
CA LEU A 118 7.63 -8.00 12.47
C LEU A 118 8.66 -8.81 13.26
N ALA A 119 9.22 -8.27 14.34
CA ALA A 119 10.15 -8.99 15.20
C ALA A 119 9.52 -10.26 15.80
N THR A 120 8.27 -10.17 16.28
CA THR A 120 7.53 -11.34 16.78
C THR A 120 7.21 -12.32 15.66
N ALA A 121 6.85 -11.85 14.46
CA ALA A 121 6.65 -12.72 13.30
C ALA A 121 7.92 -13.52 12.98
N VAL A 122 9.08 -12.86 12.89
CA VAL A 122 10.38 -13.50 12.66
C VAL A 122 10.69 -14.52 13.75
N HIS A 123 10.47 -14.18 15.03
CA HIS A 123 10.66 -15.10 16.14
C HIS A 123 9.80 -16.37 16.02
N LEU A 124 8.52 -16.23 15.65
CA LEU A 124 7.60 -17.36 15.47
C LEU A 124 7.94 -18.20 14.23
N ILE A 125 8.51 -17.60 13.17
CA ILE A 125 9.03 -18.30 11.99
C ILE A 125 10.27 -19.13 12.38
N ILE A 126 11.18 -18.58 13.19
CA ILE A 126 12.36 -19.29 13.68
C ILE A 126 11.95 -20.50 14.54
N GLN A 127 10.85 -20.37 15.30
CA GLN A 127 10.22 -21.48 16.01
C GLN A 127 9.50 -22.51 15.10
N LYS A 128 9.55 -22.31 13.78
CA LYS A 128 8.95 -23.19 12.76
C LYS A 128 7.46 -23.44 12.97
N LYS A 129 6.71 -22.44 13.46
CA LYS A 129 5.26 -22.55 13.58
C LYS A 129 4.63 -22.51 12.18
N ALA A 130 4.23 -23.69 11.67
CA ALA A 130 3.65 -23.85 10.33
C ALA A 130 2.47 -22.89 10.06
N GLN A 131 1.59 -22.69 11.05
CA GLN A 131 0.47 -21.75 10.95
C GLN A 131 0.94 -20.32 10.70
N THR A 132 1.95 -19.85 11.45
CA THR A 132 2.52 -18.51 11.31
C THR A 132 3.12 -18.32 9.93
N ILE A 133 3.92 -19.29 9.47
CA ILE A 133 4.56 -19.26 8.15
C ILE A 133 3.50 -19.18 7.06
N PHE A 134 2.45 -20.01 7.15
CA PHE A 134 1.36 -20.02 6.19
C PHE A 134 0.62 -18.68 6.15
N ILE A 135 0.18 -18.16 7.31
CA ILE A 135 -0.56 -16.89 7.38
C ILE A 135 0.30 -15.73 6.86
N LEU A 136 1.57 -15.65 7.27
CA LEU A 136 2.45 -14.58 6.80
C LEU A 136 2.68 -14.68 5.30
N SER A 137 2.91 -15.89 4.77
CA SER A 137 3.09 -16.11 3.33
C SER A 137 1.84 -15.70 2.56
N LEU A 138 0.66 -16.03 3.08
CA LEU A 138 -0.63 -15.64 2.50
C LEU A 138 -0.77 -14.10 2.44
N PHE A 139 -0.44 -13.40 3.52
CA PHE A 139 -0.52 -11.93 3.56
C PHE A 139 0.52 -11.26 2.65
N VAL A 140 1.75 -11.76 2.60
CA VAL A 140 2.81 -11.24 1.71
C VAL A 140 2.45 -11.49 0.25
N ALA A 141 2.00 -12.70 -0.10
CA ALA A 141 1.52 -13.01 -1.44
C ALA A 141 0.34 -12.11 -1.82
N THR A 142 -0.60 -11.93 -0.90
CA THR A 142 -1.73 -11.02 -1.09
C THR A 142 -1.26 -9.58 -1.35
N ALA A 143 -0.32 -9.05 -0.56
CA ALA A 143 0.22 -7.70 -0.75
C ALA A 143 0.89 -7.54 -2.12
N PHE A 144 1.63 -8.58 -2.54
CA PHE A 144 2.32 -8.63 -3.83
C PHE A 144 1.33 -8.64 -5.00
N PHE A 145 0.31 -9.49 -4.96
CA PHE A 145 -0.71 -9.55 -6.03
C PHE A 145 -1.69 -8.37 -6.00
N TYR A 146 -1.83 -7.67 -4.88
CA TYR A 146 -2.69 -6.49 -4.83
C TYR A 146 -2.18 -5.34 -5.71
N GLN A 147 -0.90 -5.37 -6.07
CA GLN A 147 -0.24 -4.46 -7.01
C GLN A 147 -0.67 -4.64 -8.46
N THR A 148 -1.44 -5.69 -8.76
CA THR A 148 -2.11 -5.79 -10.08
C THR A 148 -3.03 -4.59 -10.34
N ASN A 149 -3.44 -3.90 -9.27
CA ASN A 149 -4.09 -2.61 -9.33
C ASN A 149 -3.09 -1.50 -9.71
N PRO A 150 -3.29 -0.83 -10.85
CA PRO A 150 -2.38 0.21 -11.30
C PRO A 150 -2.52 1.52 -10.51
N ALA A 151 -3.65 1.73 -9.84
CA ALA A 151 -3.97 2.94 -9.10
C ALA A 151 -3.30 2.90 -7.71
N TRP A 152 -2.11 3.48 -7.58
CA TRP A 152 -1.18 3.16 -6.50
C TRP A 152 -1.35 4.03 -5.25
N HIS A 153 -1.69 5.31 -5.41
CA HIS A 153 -1.78 6.27 -4.31
C HIS A 153 -3.19 6.42 -3.69
N TYR A 154 -4.21 5.76 -4.25
CA TYR A 154 -5.60 5.92 -3.79
C TYR A 154 -5.86 5.39 -2.39
N GLY A 155 -6.74 6.10 -1.67
CA GLY A 155 -7.35 5.60 -0.44
C GLY A 155 -6.56 5.89 0.83
N THR A 156 -5.71 6.92 0.83
CA THR A 156 -5.19 7.52 2.06
C THR A 156 -6.20 8.54 2.60
N ALA A 157 -6.34 8.65 3.93
CA ALA A 157 -7.13 9.70 4.57
C ALA A 157 -6.16 10.80 5.02
N GLY A 158 -5.99 11.83 4.18
CA GLY A 158 -4.90 12.80 4.34
C GLY A 158 -3.52 12.16 4.13
N PHE A 159 -2.60 12.44 5.04
CA PHE A 159 -1.32 11.74 5.14
C PHE A 159 -1.53 10.39 5.83
N GLY A 160 -1.40 9.29 5.10
CA GLY A 160 -1.63 7.99 5.69
C GLY A 160 -1.07 6.86 4.86
N PRO A 161 -1.03 5.64 5.44
CA PRO A 161 -0.66 4.48 4.68
C PRO A 161 -1.70 4.22 3.59
N THR A 162 -1.25 3.72 2.45
CA THR A 162 -2.18 3.33 1.37
C THR A 162 -3.15 2.24 1.85
N ARG A 163 -4.39 2.26 1.36
CA ARG A 163 -5.34 1.14 1.59
C ARG A 163 -4.76 -0.20 1.14
N HIS A 164 -3.79 -0.17 0.23
CA HIS A 164 -3.09 -1.33 -0.29
C HIS A 164 -2.24 -2.08 0.74
N ILE A 165 -1.94 -1.46 1.88
CA ILE A 165 -1.17 -2.10 2.96
C ILE A 165 -1.94 -2.15 4.29
N LEU A 166 -3.03 -1.39 4.43
CA LEU A 166 -3.81 -1.34 5.66
C LEU A 166 -4.35 -2.71 6.11
N PHE A 167 -4.64 -3.63 5.18
CA PHE A 167 -5.07 -4.98 5.52
C PHE A 167 -4.00 -5.78 6.26
N PHE A 168 -2.72 -5.39 6.16
CA PHE A 168 -1.59 -6.03 6.84
C PHE A 168 -1.51 -5.61 8.32
N LEU A 169 -2.10 -4.47 8.69
CA LEU A 169 -2.03 -3.93 10.05
C LEU A 169 -2.65 -4.86 11.11
N PRO A 170 -3.85 -5.47 10.92
CA PRO A 170 -4.38 -6.47 11.85
C PRO A 170 -3.43 -7.66 12.11
N LEU A 171 -2.69 -8.11 11.10
CA LEU A 171 -1.70 -9.18 11.26
C LEU A 171 -0.53 -8.74 12.14
N LEU A 172 -0.02 -7.52 11.93
CA LEU A 172 1.04 -6.97 12.77
C LEU A 172 0.56 -6.75 14.21
N ILE A 173 -0.69 -6.32 14.40
CA ILE A 173 -1.32 -6.21 15.72
C ILE A 173 -1.44 -7.58 16.38
N TYR A 174 -1.86 -8.61 15.63
CA TYR A 174 -1.90 -9.99 16.14
C TYR A 174 -0.54 -10.44 16.66
N PHE A 175 0.54 -10.23 15.89
CA PHE A 175 1.89 -10.56 16.32
C PHE A 175 2.38 -9.69 17.48
N PHE A 176 2.03 -8.40 17.48
CA PHE A 176 2.33 -7.49 18.58
C PHE A 176 1.70 -7.95 19.90
N ILE A 177 0.43 -8.39 19.88
CA ILE A 177 -0.28 -8.88 21.07
C ILE A 177 0.21 -10.27 21.49
N HIS A 178 0.66 -11.10 20.54
CA HIS A 178 1.23 -12.41 20.84
C HIS A 178 2.54 -12.32 21.64
N GLN A 179 3.18 -11.15 21.66
CA GLN A 179 4.33 -10.91 22.50
C GLN A 179 3.94 -11.01 23.97
N LYS A 180 4.48 -12.01 24.67
CA LYS A 180 4.34 -12.12 26.12
C LYS A 180 5.17 -11.03 26.77
N TYR A 181 4.52 -9.93 27.17
CA TYR A 181 5.14 -8.92 28.01
C TYR A 181 5.25 -9.48 29.43
N ASN A 182 6.38 -10.13 29.74
CA ASN A 182 6.63 -10.69 31.07
C ASN A 182 6.67 -9.64 32.20
N HIS A 183 6.78 -8.35 31.85
CA HIS A 183 6.84 -7.26 32.80
C HIS A 183 5.86 -6.15 32.44
N MET A 184 4.96 -5.82 33.38
CA MET A 184 3.97 -4.75 33.26
C MET A 184 4.61 -3.40 32.88
N LYS A 185 5.84 -3.13 33.38
CA LYS A 185 6.59 -1.91 33.04
C LYS A 185 6.89 -1.80 31.53
N ASN A 186 7.24 -2.91 30.86
CA ASN A 186 7.52 -2.91 29.43
C ASN A 186 6.23 -2.72 28.62
N ALA A 187 5.14 -3.35 29.05
CA ALA A 187 3.83 -3.18 28.41
C ALA A 187 3.36 -1.71 28.49
N ILE A 188 3.50 -1.08 29.66
CA ILE A 188 3.18 0.34 29.85
C ILE A 188 4.06 1.20 28.94
N LEU A 189 5.38 1.01 28.96
CA LEU A 189 6.32 1.79 28.14
C LEU A 189 5.98 1.70 26.65
N ILE A 190 5.79 0.48 26.12
CA ILE A 190 5.49 0.27 24.70
C ILE A 190 4.15 0.90 24.33
N THR A 191 3.13 0.74 25.19
CA THR A 191 1.82 1.34 24.97
C THR A 191 1.90 2.87 24.99
N SER A 192 2.68 3.46 25.90
CA SER A 192 2.91 4.90 25.95
C SER A 192 3.60 5.42 24.69
N ILE A 193 4.66 4.74 24.22
CA ILE A 193 5.37 5.10 22.97
C ILE A 193 4.40 4.99 21.77
N TRP A 194 3.60 3.94 21.71
CA TRP A 194 2.59 3.77 20.68
C TRP A 194 1.56 4.91 20.71
N MET A 195 0.99 5.23 21.87
CA MET A 195 0.02 6.33 22.04
C MET A 195 0.61 7.68 21.61
N ILE A 196 1.87 7.97 21.98
CA ILE A 196 2.56 9.18 21.56
C ILE A 196 2.74 9.20 20.03
N SER A 197 3.16 8.08 19.43
CA SER A 197 3.34 7.98 17.98
C SER A 197 2.04 8.21 17.21
N GLN A 198 0.93 7.62 17.68
CA GLN A 198 -0.37 7.79 17.05
C GLN A 198 -0.95 9.19 17.31
N GLY A 199 -0.71 9.77 18.48
CA GLY A 199 -1.07 11.16 18.78
C GLY A 199 -0.41 12.15 17.83
N TYR A 200 0.88 11.95 17.52
CA TYR A 200 1.59 12.75 16.53
C TYR A 200 0.99 12.60 15.12
N ILE A 201 0.67 11.36 14.72
CA ILE A 201 0.07 11.08 13.41
C ILE A 201 -1.32 11.68 13.26
N LEU A 202 -2.13 11.63 14.32
CA LEU A 202 -3.42 12.29 14.36
C LEU A 202 -3.25 13.80 14.27
N TYR A 203 -2.32 14.40 15.02
CA TYR A 203 -2.07 15.83 15.00
C TYR A 203 -1.79 16.37 13.59
N PHE A 204 -0.82 15.80 12.85
CA PHE A 204 -0.49 16.32 11.52
C PHE A 204 -1.54 16.01 10.45
N ASN A 205 -2.52 15.15 10.74
CA ASN A 205 -3.67 14.91 9.87
C ASN A 205 -4.89 15.78 10.17
N GLY A 206 -4.88 16.63 11.20
CA GLY A 206 -6.06 17.41 11.60
C GLY A 206 -6.95 16.71 12.64
N PHE A 207 -6.37 15.79 13.42
CA PHE A 207 -7.02 15.01 14.47
C PHE A 207 -8.24 14.22 13.98
N LEU A 208 -9.45 14.59 14.44
CA LEU A 208 -10.71 13.90 14.14
C LEU A 208 -11.33 14.34 12.80
N CYS A 209 -10.87 15.46 12.25
CA CYS A 209 -11.33 16.02 10.98
C CYS A 209 -10.16 15.98 9.99
N PRO A 210 -9.92 14.84 9.33
CA PRO A 210 -8.77 14.68 8.45
C PRO A 210 -8.81 15.68 7.29
N ASN A 211 -7.70 16.35 7.01
CA ASN A 211 -7.59 17.19 5.83
C ASN A 211 -7.34 16.33 4.59
N PHE A 212 -8.39 16.07 3.81
CA PHE A 212 -8.31 15.26 2.59
C PHE A 212 -7.44 15.88 1.49
N LEU A 213 -7.16 17.19 1.52
CA LEU A 213 -6.22 17.81 0.58
C LEU A 213 -4.80 17.26 0.75
N ASN A 214 -4.45 16.78 1.94
CA ASN A 214 -3.13 16.21 2.23
C ASN A 214 -2.85 14.90 1.48
N VAL A 215 -3.88 14.26 0.90
CA VAL A 215 -3.71 13.06 0.05
C VAL A 215 -2.82 13.38 -1.15
N LEU A 216 -2.98 14.58 -1.72
CA LEU A 216 -2.22 15.08 -2.88
C LEU A 216 -1.01 15.94 -2.46
N GLN A 217 -0.58 15.87 -1.20
CA GLN A 217 0.59 16.59 -0.73
C GLN A 217 1.68 15.61 -0.32
N HIS A 218 2.93 16.07 -0.41
CA HIS A 218 4.03 15.34 0.22
C HIS A 218 3.90 15.39 1.74
N SER A 219 4.10 14.24 2.40
CA SER A 219 4.16 14.15 3.85
C SER A 219 5.31 15.00 4.41
N PRO A 220 5.29 15.39 5.69
CA PRO A 220 6.42 16.07 6.32
C PRO A 220 7.74 15.31 6.16
N PHE A 221 7.70 13.96 6.22
CA PHE A 221 8.87 13.10 6.01
C PHE A 221 9.39 13.20 4.57
N SER A 222 8.49 13.11 3.58
CA SER A 222 8.85 13.25 2.17
C SER A 222 9.41 14.63 1.86
N ASN A 223 8.77 15.70 2.36
CA ASN A 223 9.24 17.07 2.16
C ASN A 223 10.63 17.29 2.75
N TYR A 224 10.90 16.76 3.95
CA TYR A 224 12.21 16.85 4.56
C TYR A 224 13.29 16.18 3.70
N ILE A 225 13.03 14.96 3.21
CA ILE A 225 14.01 14.25 2.37
C ILE A 225 14.14 14.90 0.99
N LEU A 226 13.05 15.31 0.35
CA LEU A 226 13.11 16.01 -0.95
C LEU A 226 13.86 17.34 -0.89
N SER A 227 13.75 18.06 0.24
CA SER A 227 14.41 19.35 0.41
C SER A 227 15.92 19.22 0.67
N ASN A 228 16.33 18.21 1.44
CA ASN A 228 17.71 18.07 1.92
C ASN A 228 18.52 16.99 1.19
N TYR A 229 17.88 15.88 0.82
CA TYR A 229 18.50 14.71 0.22
C TYR A 229 17.64 14.12 -0.92
N PRO A 230 17.33 14.91 -1.97
CA PRO A 230 16.37 14.51 -3.02
C PRO A 230 16.75 13.21 -3.73
N THR A 231 18.04 12.86 -3.79
CA THR A 231 18.51 11.62 -4.41
C THR A 231 18.11 10.35 -3.63
N LEU A 232 17.84 10.45 -2.32
CA LEU A 232 17.49 9.31 -1.47
C LEU A 232 16.02 8.87 -1.58
N TYR A 233 15.14 9.76 -2.04
CA TYR A 233 13.71 9.46 -2.12
C TYR A 233 13.21 9.37 -3.55
N ASN A 234 13.28 8.20 -4.15
CA ASN A 234 12.84 7.95 -5.52
C ASN A 234 11.56 7.09 -5.52
N PRO A 235 10.36 7.67 -5.30
CA PRO A 235 9.13 6.90 -5.38
C PRO A 235 8.76 6.61 -6.84
N THR A 236 7.71 5.84 -7.05
CA THR A 236 7.07 5.64 -8.35
C THR A 236 6.62 6.98 -8.92
N PRO A 237 6.69 7.16 -10.26
CA PRO A 237 6.34 8.42 -10.91
C PRO A 237 4.97 8.97 -10.49
N GLU A 238 3.95 8.10 -10.39
CA GLU A 238 2.61 8.46 -9.92
C GLU A 238 2.64 9.20 -8.58
N ILE A 239 3.27 8.62 -7.54
CA ILE A 239 3.36 9.25 -6.21
C ILE A 239 4.05 10.61 -6.28
N PHE A 240 5.14 10.70 -7.05
CA PHE A 240 5.90 11.95 -7.15
C PHE A 240 5.12 13.04 -7.88
N ILE A 241 4.57 12.72 -9.06
CA ILE A 241 3.87 13.67 -9.93
C ILE A 241 2.63 14.20 -9.22
N ASP A 242 1.77 13.30 -8.72
CA ASP A 242 0.47 13.69 -8.18
C ASP A 242 0.63 14.57 -6.92
N ARG A 243 1.65 14.26 -6.10
CA ARG A 243 1.94 15.01 -4.88
C ARG A 243 2.75 16.28 -5.09
N THR A 244 3.55 16.36 -6.14
CA THR A 244 4.29 17.58 -6.51
C THR A 244 3.36 18.58 -7.19
N ASN A 245 2.46 18.11 -8.05
CA ASN A 245 1.53 18.95 -8.79
C ASN A 245 0.23 19.23 -8.01
N HIS A 246 -0.01 18.50 -6.92
CA HIS A 246 -1.23 18.58 -6.10
C HIS A 246 -2.51 18.25 -6.88
N THR A 247 -2.40 17.32 -7.83
CA THR A 247 -3.47 16.95 -8.76
C THR A 247 -3.41 15.47 -9.07
N ASP A 248 -4.56 14.80 -9.09
CA ASP A 248 -4.72 13.44 -9.62
C ASP A 248 -5.25 13.56 -11.06
N LEU A 249 -4.33 13.84 -11.99
CA LEU A 249 -4.69 14.06 -13.40
C LEU A 249 -4.85 12.73 -14.15
N ASP A 250 -5.66 12.83 -15.18
CA ASP A 250 -5.97 11.75 -16.11
C ASP A 250 -4.87 11.61 -17.19
N HIS A 251 -3.66 12.12 -16.99
CA HIS A 251 -2.52 11.93 -17.90
C HIS A 251 -1.20 12.21 -17.17
N PRO A 252 -0.10 11.52 -17.54
CA PRO A 252 1.22 11.87 -17.02
C PRO A 252 1.55 13.32 -17.32
N THR A 253 2.07 14.03 -16.33
CA THR A 253 2.54 15.40 -16.47
C THR A 253 3.95 15.54 -15.93
N THR A 254 4.67 16.53 -16.42
CA THR A 254 5.93 16.95 -15.81
C THR A 254 5.66 17.51 -14.41
N ALA A 255 6.54 17.18 -13.47
CA ALA A 255 6.46 17.63 -12.09
C ALA A 255 7.82 18.14 -11.62
N VAL A 256 7.86 19.32 -11.01
CA VAL A 256 9.11 19.96 -10.55
C VAL A 256 8.96 20.36 -9.09
N TYR A 257 9.67 19.66 -8.22
CA TYR A 257 9.75 19.98 -6.79
C TYR A 257 10.77 21.11 -6.57
N LYS A 258 10.29 22.25 -6.07
CA LYS A 258 11.09 23.45 -5.82
C LYS A 258 11.11 23.79 -4.32
N VAL A 259 12.25 24.26 -3.83
CA VAL A 259 12.40 24.81 -2.47
C VAL A 259 12.98 26.20 -2.60
N ASN A 260 12.25 27.22 -2.13
CA ASN A 260 12.61 28.64 -2.27
C ASN A 260 12.95 29.02 -3.73
N GLY A 261 12.15 28.51 -4.68
CA GLY A 261 12.35 28.73 -6.11
C GLY A 261 13.43 27.88 -6.78
N ILE A 262 14.24 27.16 -6.00
CA ILE A 262 15.32 26.30 -6.51
C ILE A 262 14.77 24.92 -6.82
N CYS A 263 14.93 24.44 -8.06
CA CYS A 263 14.60 23.06 -8.42
C CYS A 263 15.49 22.08 -7.66
N LYS A 264 14.86 21.17 -6.90
CA LYS A 264 15.55 20.12 -6.13
C LYS A 264 15.36 18.74 -6.75
N LYS A 265 14.24 18.54 -7.42
CA LYS A 265 13.85 17.26 -8.02
C LYS A 265 12.84 17.47 -9.13
N ALA A 266 12.96 16.73 -10.22
CA ALA A 266 11.96 16.77 -11.28
C ALA A 266 11.59 15.36 -11.78
N TYR A 267 10.43 15.26 -12.39
CA TYR A 267 10.04 14.21 -13.31
C TYR A 267 9.66 14.91 -14.60
N VAL A 268 10.34 14.59 -15.70
CA VAL A 268 10.29 15.39 -16.92
C VAL A 268 9.81 14.52 -18.08
N LEU A 269 8.73 14.93 -18.73
CA LEU A 269 8.32 14.36 -20.00
C LEU A 269 9.23 14.89 -21.11
N ILE A 270 9.46 14.07 -22.14
CA ILE A 270 10.37 14.42 -23.23
C ILE A 270 9.94 15.73 -23.89
N GLN A 271 8.64 15.92 -24.14
CA GLN A 271 8.11 17.16 -24.74
C GLN A 271 8.27 18.41 -23.87
N ASP A 272 8.43 18.25 -22.56
CA ASP A 272 8.50 19.37 -21.60
C ASP A 272 9.95 19.75 -21.26
N LYS A 273 10.93 19.14 -21.91
CA LYS A 273 12.36 19.38 -21.66
C LYS A 273 12.72 20.86 -21.65
N GLU A 274 12.30 21.59 -22.69
CA GLU A 274 12.62 23.02 -22.83
C GLU A 274 11.99 23.85 -21.73
N LYS A 275 10.73 23.55 -21.37
CA LYS A 275 10.03 24.21 -20.27
C LYS A 275 10.75 24.00 -18.94
N VAL A 276 11.20 22.77 -18.66
CA VAL A 276 11.96 22.49 -17.43
C VAL A 276 13.32 23.17 -17.45
N MET A 277 13.99 23.27 -18.59
CA MET A 277 15.23 24.03 -18.71
C MET A 277 15.03 25.52 -18.44
N GLN A 278 13.93 26.11 -18.89
CA GLN A 278 13.57 27.50 -18.57
C GLN A 278 13.32 27.68 -17.06
N ASP A 279 12.61 26.72 -16.45
CA ASP A 279 12.23 26.76 -15.04
C ASP A 279 13.37 26.47 -14.06
N CYS A 280 14.30 25.59 -14.43
CA CYS A 280 15.36 25.06 -13.57
C CYS A 280 16.78 25.44 -14.01
N GLY A 281 16.93 26.12 -15.14
CA GLY A 281 18.20 26.57 -15.70
C GLY A 281 18.89 25.53 -16.58
N TYR A 282 19.20 24.34 -16.06
CA TYR A 282 19.88 23.29 -16.84
C TYR A 282 19.49 21.88 -16.40
N ILE A 283 19.68 20.92 -17.30
CA ILE A 283 19.54 19.49 -17.04
C ILE A 283 20.95 18.88 -16.96
N PRO A 284 21.30 18.15 -15.89
CA PRO A 284 22.59 17.48 -15.77
C PRO A 284 22.90 16.59 -16.98
N GLN A 285 24.15 16.58 -17.45
CA GLN A 285 24.56 15.80 -18.61
C GLN A 285 24.28 14.29 -18.48
N THR A 286 24.29 13.77 -17.24
CA THR A 286 23.91 12.39 -16.90
C THR A 286 22.49 12.02 -17.38
N TYR A 287 21.62 13.00 -17.57
CA TYR A 287 20.25 12.83 -18.02
C TYR A 287 20.01 13.34 -19.45
N ALA A 288 20.88 14.19 -19.98
CA ALA A 288 20.74 14.80 -21.31
C ALA A 288 20.58 13.76 -22.44
N GLY A 289 21.37 12.68 -22.40
CA GLY A 289 21.34 11.62 -23.44
C GLY A 289 20.04 10.81 -23.48
N LYS A 290 19.23 10.88 -22.42
CA LYS A 290 17.98 10.14 -22.32
C LYS A 290 16.78 10.92 -22.89
N PHE A 291 17.00 12.18 -23.27
CA PHE A 291 16.06 12.99 -24.07
C PHE A 291 16.30 12.84 -25.58
N THR A 292 17.40 12.20 -26.00
CA THR A 292 17.81 12.09 -27.42
C THR A 292 17.69 10.68 -27.97
N SER A 293 17.41 9.66 -27.14
CA SER A 293 17.25 8.29 -27.63
C SER A 293 15.91 8.14 -28.35
N ASN A 294 15.95 7.94 -29.67
CA ASN A 294 14.83 7.55 -30.53
C ASN A 294 14.25 6.14 -30.23
N MET A 295 14.30 5.64 -28.98
CA MET A 295 13.56 4.44 -28.56
C MET A 295 12.06 4.74 -28.39
N ILE A 296 11.45 5.34 -29.41
CA ILE A 296 9.99 5.49 -29.55
C ILE A 296 9.50 4.68 -30.78
N ALA A 297 10.40 4.08 -31.56
CA ALA A 297 10.04 3.21 -32.67
C ALA A 297 10.17 1.73 -32.28
N GLU A 298 9.02 1.15 -31.89
CA GLU A 298 8.58 -0.24 -32.08
C GLU A 298 7.95 -0.84 -30.83
N THR A 299 6.66 -1.19 -30.99
CA THR A 299 5.78 -1.96 -30.11
C THR A 299 5.04 -1.20 -29.00
N ASP A 300 3.82 -0.78 -29.33
CA ASP A 300 2.52 -0.88 -28.63
C ASP A 300 2.37 -1.40 -27.18
N ARG A 301 3.40 -1.50 -26.33
CA ARG A 301 3.27 -1.78 -24.90
C ARG A 301 4.35 -1.08 -24.10
N VAL A 302 3.90 -0.22 -23.19
CA VAL A 302 4.69 0.36 -22.08
C VAL A 302 5.77 1.32 -22.57
N TYR A 303 5.35 2.57 -22.83
CA TYR A 303 6.27 3.70 -22.98
C TYR A 303 7.26 3.70 -21.81
N SER A 304 8.55 3.59 -22.14
CA SER A 304 9.63 3.83 -21.20
C SER A 304 9.58 5.30 -20.82
N TYR A 305 8.92 5.60 -19.71
CA TYR A 305 8.99 6.92 -19.10
C TYR A 305 10.38 7.10 -18.52
N THR A 306 11.24 7.76 -19.28
CA THR A 306 12.54 8.20 -18.81
C THR A 306 12.36 9.47 -17.97
N GLY A 307 11.70 9.32 -16.82
CA GLY A 307 11.66 10.34 -15.78
C GLY A 307 13.00 10.38 -15.05
N PHE A 308 13.67 11.53 -15.06
CA PHE A 308 14.90 11.73 -14.30
C PHE A 308 14.71 12.70 -13.19
N TYR A 309 15.21 12.27 -12.04
CA TYR A 309 15.43 13.12 -10.91
C TYR A 309 16.70 13.93 -11.13
N ILE A 310 16.50 15.13 -11.69
CA ILE A 310 17.47 16.22 -11.60
C ILE A 310 17.72 16.53 -10.13
#